data_AF-A0A0L6TVY8-F1
#
_entry.id   AF-A0A0L6TVY8-F1
#
_cell.length_a   1.000
_cell.length_b   1.000
_cell.length_c   1.000
_cell.angle_alpha   90.00
_cell.angle_beta   90.00
_cell.angle_gamma   90.00
#
_symmetry.space_group_name_H-M   'P 1'
#
loop_
_entity.id
_entity.type
_entity.pdbx_description
1 polymer ?
#
loop_
_entity_poly.entity_id
_entity_poly.type
_entity_poly.pdbx_seq_one_letter_code
_entity_poly.pdbx_strand_id
1 'polypeptide(L)'
;MVKQYLKGVLLGSILLAGVVLLCAGCGQKEAESTDPSNFYNKVQIGQTKEDAEKALGVESTELDKGLNYVDEKTAYGVTVNYDDGDLVVFKSLAIPDSTYLDGLSQANVTKEQAASITEGMTYDAVKTILGGVDGIEVTCVKNTKDPATPVNVMAWVNTDRSVVYVTFMGIRGTAKIAEFRQQ
;
A
#
# COMPACT_ATOMS: atom_id res chain seq x y z
N MET A 1 13.30 -22.80 -77.14
CA MET A 1 13.85 -21.66 -76.37
C MET A 1 13.34 -21.80 -74.94
N VAL A 2 14.21 -22.28 -74.04
CA VAL A 2 13.89 -22.67 -72.65
C VAL A 2 14.35 -21.53 -71.73
N LYS A 3 13.50 -21.07 -70.81
CA LYS A 3 13.91 -20.22 -69.69
C LYS A 3 13.72 -20.95 -68.36
N GLN A 4 14.85 -21.17 -67.71
CA GLN A 4 15.03 -21.63 -66.33
C GLN A 4 14.44 -20.61 -65.34
N TYR A 5 14.03 -21.06 -64.14
CA TYR A 5 14.47 -20.45 -62.88
C TYR A 5 14.43 -21.46 -61.73
N LEU A 6 15.60 -21.63 -61.10
CA LEU A 6 15.92 -22.32 -59.86
C LEU A 6 15.11 -21.78 -58.66
N LYS A 7 14.62 -22.67 -57.81
CA LYS A 7 14.64 -22.58 -56.32
C LYS A 7 14.73 -24.04 -55.85
N GLY A 8 15.81 -24.51 -55.23
CA GLY A 8 16.37 -24.04 -53.97
C GLY A 8 16.15 -25.17 -52.95
N VAL A 9 17.18 -25.99 -52.76
CA VAL A 9 17.22 -27.16 -51.87
C VAL A 9 17.13 -26.71 -50.41
N LEU A 10 16.22 -27.29 -49.61
CA LEU A 10 16.34 -27.31 -48.16
C LEU A 10 16.52 -28.76 -47.69
N LEU A 11 17.72 -29.04 -47.20
CA LEU A 11 18.14 -30.28 -46.58
C LEU A 11 17.88 -30.20 -45.07
N GLY A 12 17.27 -31.27 -44.53
CA GLY A 12 17.45 -31.77 -43.16
C GLY A 12 16.78 -30.97 -42.04
N SER A 13 16.25 -31.54 -40.96
CA SER A 13 16.34 -32.89 -40.38
C SER A 13 15.24 -32.95 -39.30
N ILE A 14 14.36 -33.96 -39.30
CA ILE A 14 14.31 -35.09 -38.35
C ILE A 14 13.82 -34.74 -36.92
N LEU A 15 12.62 -35.30 -36.61
CA LEU A 15 12.19 -36.00 -35.37
C LEU A 15 12.24 -35.22 -34.02
N LEU A 16 11.37 -35.41 -33.02
CA LEU A 16 10.34 -36.40 -32.70
C LEU A 16 9.42 -35.81 -31.59
N ALA A 17 8.15 -36.22 -31.63
CA ALA A 17 7.20 -36.49 -30.54
C ALA A 17 7.26 -35.72 -29.19
N GLY A 18 6.09 -35.22 -28.80
CA GLY A 18 5.75 -34.92 -27.41
C GLY A 18 4.33 -34.41 -27.24
N VAL A 19 3.33 -35.28 -27.41
CA VAL A 19 1.98 -35.00 -26.90
C VAL A 19 2.04 -35.08 -25.38
N VAL A 20 1.78 -33.96 -24.71
CA VAL A 20 1.30 -33.92 -23.32
C VAL A 20 0.04 -33.09 -23.32
N LEU A 21 -1.12 -33.75 -23.33
CA LEU A 21 -2.31 -33.22 -22.69
C LEU A 21 -1.96 -33.05 -21.20
N LEU A 22 -2.32 -31.93 -20.58
CA LEU A 22 -2.89 -31.86 -19.22
C LEU A 22 -3.32 -30.42 -18.87
N CYS A 23 -4.62 -30.32 -18.58
CA CYS A 23 -5.31 -29.41 -17.65
C CYS A 23 -5.44 -27.91 -17.95
N ALA A 24 -6.71 -27.51 -18.13
CA ALA A 24 -7.22 -26.21 -17.74
C ALA A 24 -6.73 -25.83 -16.33
N GLY A 25 -5.92 -24.78 -16.27
CA GLY A 25 -5.30 -24.28 -15.05
C GLY A 25 -4.85 -22.85 -15.26
N CYS A 26 -5.79 -21.94 -15.51
CA CYS A 26 -5.57 -20.49 -15.37
C CYS A 26 -6.42 -19.96 -14.23
N GLY A 27 -6.30 -20.63 -13.08
CA GLY A 27 -6.40 -19.96 -11.80
C GLY A 27 -4.99 -19.92 -11.25
N GLN A 28 -4.16 -18.97 -11.68
CA GLN A 28 -3.08 -18.55 -10.80
C GLN A 28 -3.81 -18.03 -9.56
N LYS A 29 -3.85 -18.84 -8.50
CA LYS A 29 -4.03 -18.30 -7.16
C LYS A 29 -2.89 -17.31 -7.03
N GLU A 30 -3.20 -16.02 -7.08
CA GLU A 30 -2.24 -14.98 -6.72
C GLU A 30 -1.62 -15.40 -5.40
N ALA A 31 -0.28 -15.37 -5.34
CA ALA A 31 0.42 -15.67 -4.11
C ALA A 31 -0.16 -14.78 -3.01
N GLU A 32 -0.63 -15.40 -1.93
CA GLU A 32 -1.34 -14.70 -0.88
C GLU A 32 -0.36 -13.75 -0.16
N SER A 33 -0.71 -12.47 -0.06
CA SER A 33 0.15 -11.46 0.57
C SER A 33 0.19 -11.66 2.09
N THR A 34 1.40 -11.61 2.67
CA THR A 34 1.61 -11.57 4.12
C THR A 34 1.93 -10.16 4.62
N ASP A 35 1.81 -9.15 3.74
CA ASP A 35 2.05 -7.74 4.08
C ASP A 35 0.90 -7.21 4.97
N PRO A 36 1.18 -6.75 6.21
CA PRO A 36 0.18 -6.10 7.05
C PRO A 36 -0.52 -4.90 6.40
N SER A 37 0.12 -4.26 5.41
CA SER A 37 -0.43 -3.11 4.69
C SER A 37 -1.20 -3.49 3.42
N ASN A 38 -1.37 -4.78 3.11
CA ASN A 38 -1.97 -5.28 1.88
C ASN A 38 -3.34 -4.64 1.58
N PHE A 39 -4.28 -4.73 2.53
CA PHE A 39 -5.63 -4.15 2.36
C PHE A 39 -5.60 -2.63 2.33
N TYR A 40 -4.78 -2.02 3.19
CA TYR A 40 -4.59 -0.58 3.19
C TYR A 40 -4.15 -0.06 1.81
N ASN A 41 -3.18 -0.71 1.18
CA ASN A 41 -2.59 -0.28 -0.10
C ASN A 41 -3.53 -0.43 -1.30
N LYS A 42 -4.58 -1.24 -1.19
CA LYS A 42 -5.60 -1.43 -2.24
C LYS A 42 -6.61 -0.28 -2.32
N VAL A 43 -6.75 0.52 -1.26
CA VAL A 43 -7.74 1.60 -1.16
C VAL A 43 -7.09 2.96 -1.41
N GLN A 44 -7.73 3.81 -2.20
CA GLN A 44 -7.26 5.17 -2.49
C GLN A 44 -8.30 6.23 -2.14
N ILE A 45 -7.86 7.42 -1.72
CA ILE A 45 -8.75 8.57 -1.53
C ILE A 45 -9.41 8.92 -2.86
N GLY A 46 -10.72 9.13 -2.85
CA GLY A 46 -11.54 9.43 -4.02
C GLY A 46 -11.93 8.22 -4.85
N GLN A 47 -11.50 7.01 -4.49
CA GLN A 47 -11.99 5.77 -5.08
C GLN A 47 -13.48 5.59 -4.75
N THR A 48 -14.25 4.98 -5.65
CA THR A 48 -15.65 4.62 -5.35
C THR A 48 -15.70 3.48 -4.34
N LYS A 49 -16.77 3.43 -3.54
CA LYS A 49 -17.03 2.32 -2.63
C LYS A 49 -17.04 0.98 -3.35
N GLU A 50 -17.71 0.89 -4.49
CA GLU A 50 -17.77 -0.33 -5.31
C GLU A 50 -16.36 -0.81 -5.72
N ASP A 51 -15.51 0.08 -6.22
CA ASP A 51 -14.15 -0.29 -6.65
C ASP A 51 -13.27 -0.69 -5.45
N ALA A 52 -13.43 -0.01 -4.30
CA ALA A 52 -12.70 -0.33 -3.09
C ALA A 52 -13.09 -1.73 -2.56
N GLU A 53 -14.40 -1.99 -2.44
CA GLU A 53 -14.93 -3.27 -1.96
C GLU A 53 -14.58 -4.42 -2.91
N LYS A 54 -14.61 -4.18 -4.22
CA LYS A 54 -14.16 -5.14 -5.23
C LYS A 54 -12.68 -5.49 -5.09
N ALA A 55 -11.82 -4.50 -4.80
CA ALA A 55 -10.39 -4.73 -4.62
C ALA A 55 -10.07 -5.48 -3.32
N LEU A 56 -10.83 -5.21 -2.26
CA LEU A 56 -10.68 -5.84 -0.95
C LEU A 56 -11.21 -7.28 -0.96
N GLY A 57 -12.35 -7.52 -1.60
CA GLY A 57 -12.91 -8.86 -1.80
C GLY A 57 -13.36 -9.54 -0.51
N VAL A 58 -13.66 -8.77 0.52
CA VAL A 58 -14.18 -9.25 1.81
C VAL A 58 -15.37 -8.42 2.27
N GLU A 59 -16.19 -9.00 3.15
CA GLU A 59 -17.25 -8.28 3.83
C GLU A 59 -16.67 -7.27 4.84
N SER A 60 -17.34 -6.13 4.97
CA SER A 60 -16.98 -5.13 5.99
C SER A 60 -17.71 -5.36 7.30
N THR A 61 -17.18 -4.74 8.36
CA THR A 61 -17.85 -4.60 9.65
C THR A 61 -17.92 -3.13 10.03
N GLU A 62 -19.03 -2.68 10.60
CA GLU A 62 -19.12 -1.30 11.10
C GLU A 62 -18.19 -1.11 12.31
N LEU A 63 -17.37 -0.06 12.27
CA LEU A 63 -16.50 0.34 13.37
C LEU A 63 -16.56 1.87 13.53
N ASP A 64 -17.25 2.33 14.58
CA ASP A 64 -17.57 3.74 14.81
C ASP A 64 -18.21 4.40 13.58
N LYS A 65 -17.50 5.29 12.89
CA LYS A 65 -18.00 6.02 11.70
C LYS A 65 -17.46 5.45 10.38
N GLY A 66 -16.79 4.31 10.41
CA GLY A 66 -16.15 3.69 9.25
C GLY A 66 -16.56 2.24 9.01
N LEU A 67 -16.21 1.75 7.83
CA LEU A 67 -16.29 0.34 7.47
C LEU A 67 -14.90 -0.27 7.61
N ASN A 68 -14.80 -1.31 8.42
CA ASN A 68 -13.57 -2.03 8.67
C ASN A 68 -13.51 -3.30 7.84
N TYR A 69 -12.44 -3.45 7.06
CA TYR A 69 -12.18 -4.60 6.20
C TYR A 69 -10.90 -5.28 6.71
N VAL A 70 -11.01 -6.54 7.15
CA VAL A 70 -9.91 -7.26 7.79
C VAL A 70 -9.41 -8.36 6.85
N ASP A 71 -8.10 -8.43 6.68
CA ASP A 71 -7.43 -9.54 6.03
C ASP A 71 -7.26 -10.66 7.06
N GLU A 72 -8.06 -11.73 6.95
CA GLU A 72 -8.03 -12.86 7.90
C GLU A 72 -6.64 -13.52 8.02
N LYS A 73 -5.75 -13.33 7.03
CA LYS A 73 -4.42 -13.94 7.02
C LYS A 73 -3.42 -13.21 7.90
N THR A 74 -3.47 -11.88 7.87
CA THR A 74 -2.55 -11.04 8.64
C THR A 74 -3.20 -10.51 9.91
N ALA A 75 -4.54 -10.56 9.98
CA ALA A 75 -5.41 -9.89 10.95
C ALA A 75 -5.34 -8.35 10.91
N TYR A 76 -4.52 -7.77 10.04
CA TYR A 76 -4.54 -6.34 9.72
C TYR A 76 -5.64 -6.04 8.71
N GLY A 77 -5.89 -4.76 8.49
CA GLY A 77 -6.93 -4.35 7.56
C GLY A 77 -6.89 -2.88 7.23
N VAL A 78 -8.04 -2.37 6.80
CA VAL A 78 -8.26 -0.95 6.57
C VAL A 78 -9.63 -0.56 7.06
N THR A 79 -9.68 0.54 7.82
CA THR A 79 -10.93 1.24 8.12
C THR A 79 -11.11 2.36 7.10
N VAL A 80 -12.28 2.41 6.45
CA VAL A 80 -12.58 3.34 5.36
C VAL A 80 -13.86 4.12 5.69
N ASN A 81 -13.83 5.44 5.51
CA ASN A 81 -15.05 6.25 5.54
C ASN A 81 -15.34 6.77 4.13
N TYR A 82 -16.63 6.81 3.79
CA TYR A 82 -17.14 7.29 2.52
C TYR A 82 -17.94 8.60 2.73
N ASP A 83 -17.97 9.48 1.73
CA ASP A 83 -18.90 10.61 1.71
C ASP A 83 -20.26 10.22 1.10
N ASP A 84 -21.20 11.17 1.06
CA ASP A 84 -22.56 10.96 0.52
C ASP A 84 -22.58 10.56 -0.97
N GLY A 85 -21.45 10.72 -1.68
CA GLY A 85 -21.26 10.27 -3.06
C GLY A 85 -20.61 8.90 -3.17
N ASP A 86 -20.51 8.15 -2.08
CA ASP A 86 -19.82 6.85 -1.97
C ASP A 86 -18.34 6.93 -2.39
N LEU A 87 -17.69 8.06 -2.17
CA LEU A 87 -16.24 8.21 -2.41
C LEU A 87 -15.46 8.06 -1.12
N VAL A 88 -14.32 7.35 -1.19
CA VAL A 88 -13.40 7.23 -0.07
C VAL A 88 -12.87 8.61 0.34
N VAL A 89 -13.15 9.02 1.57
CA VAL A 89 -12.67 10.29 2.15
C VAL A 89 -11.69 10.12 3.28
N PHE A 90 -11.60 8.92 3.84
CA PHE A 90 -10.67 8.57 4.90
C PHE A 90 -10.31 7.10 4.81
N LYS A 91 -9.04 6.80 5.08
CA LYS A 91 -8.55 5.44 5.30
C LYS A 91 -7.55 5.43 6.45
N SER A 92 -7.65 4.43 7.32
CA SER A 92 -6.68 4.16 8.36
C SER A 92 -6.31 2.69 8.36
N LEU A 93 -5.05 2.39 8.67
CA LEU A 93 -4.61 1.02 8.90
C LEU A 93 -5.40 0.46 10.08
N ALA A 94 -6.07 -0.68 9.88
CA ALA A 94 -6.72 -1.42 10.94
C ALA A 94 -5.75 -2.45 11.49
N ILE A 95 -5.59 -2.47 12.82
CA ILE A 95 -4.57 -3.27 13.52
C ILE A 95 -5.32 -4.26 14.43
N PRO A 96 -4.90 -5.55 14.46
CA PRO A 96 -5.66 -6.62 15.12
C PRO A 96 -5.80 -6.49 16.64
N ASP A 97 -4.83 -5.87 17.32
CA ASP A 97 -4.84 -5.69 18.78
C ASP A 97 -4.03 -4.45 19.21
N SER A 98 -3.77 -4.32 20.52
CA SER A 98 -2.99 -3.21 21.09
C SER A 98 -1.49 -3.23 20.72
N THR A 99 -1.01 -4.25 19.99
CA THR A 99 0.35 -4.28 19.44
C THR A 99 0.38 -3.43 18.18
N TYR A 100 0.37 -2.11 18.42
CA TYR A 100 0.00 -1.08 17.45
C TYR A 100 0.76 -1.23 16.13
N LEU A 101 2.05 -1.57 16.14
CA LEU A 101 2.89 -1.53 14.92
C LEU A 101 4.14 -2.44 14.96
N ASP A 102 4.21 -3.44 15.85
CA ASP A 102 5.45 -4.20 16.14
C ASP A 102 5.99 -4.97 14.90
N GLY A 103 5.12 -5.29 13.93
CA GLY A 103 5.48 -5.94 12.68
C GLY A 103 5.72 -5.00 11.49
N LEU A 104 5.58 -3.69 11.68
CA LEU A 104 5.46 -2.73 10.59
C LEU A 104 6.76 -1.94 10.37
N SER A 105 7.32 -1.30 11.41
CA SER A 105 8.57 -0.51 11.31
C SER A 105 9.53 -0.87 12.45
N GLN A 106 10.82 -0.98 12.15
CA GLN A 106 11.90 -1.16 13.14
C GLN A 106 12.87 0.03 13.03
N ALA A 107 12.35 1.22 13.32
CA ALA A 107 13.12 2.46 13.36
C ALA A 107 13.90 2.59 14.68
N ASN A 108 14.72 3.65 14.76
CA ASN A 108 15.38 4.08 15.99
C ASN A 108 15.32 5.62 16.09
N VAL A 109 14.09 6.13 16.18
CA VAL A 109 13.77 7.56 16.16
C VAL A 109 13.66 8.14 17.58
N THR A 110 14.05 9.40 17.76
CA THR A 110 14.02 10.07 19.05
C THR A 110 13.09 11.28 19.06
N LYS A 111 12.80 11.76 20.28
CA LYS A 111 12.04 13.01 20.48
C LYS A 111 12.76 14.21 19.86
N GLU A 112 14.09 14.26 19.93
CA GLU A 112 14.90 15.34 19.38
C GLU A 112 14.85 15.36 17.85
N GLN A 113 14.88 14.19 17.21
CA GLN A 113 14.69 14.09 15.76
C GLN A 113 13.30 14.58 15.34
N ALA A 114 12.25 14.19 16.07
CA ALA A 114 10.89 14.68 15.80
C ALA A 114 10.79 16.20 15.94
N ALA A 115 11.39 16.77 17.00
CA ALA A 115 11.41 18.21 17.24
C ALA A 115 12.22 19.00 16.18
N SER A 116 13.13 18.34 15.48
CA SER A 116 13.90 18.95 14.39
C SER A 116 13.13 19.05 13.07
N ILE A 117 12.00 18.34 12.94
CA ILE A 117 11.15 18.40 11.75
C ILE A 117 10.28 19.65 11.82
N THR A 118 10.44 20.53 10.83
CA THR A 118 9.65 21.76 10.71
C THR A 118 8.66 21.69 9.56
N GLU A 119 7.61 22.50 9.64
CA GLU A 119 6.65 22.66 8.55
C GLU A 119 7.36 22.99 7.22
N GLY A 120 6.90 22.37 6.14
CA GLY A 120 7.42 22.58 4.77
C GLY A 120 8.58 21.66 4.38
N MET A 121 9.19 20.91 5.30
CA MET A 121 10.24 19.94 4.95
C MET A 121 9.70 18.86 4.01
N THR A 122 10.48 18.47 3.00
CA THR A 122 10.11 17.39 2.08
C THR A 122 10.16 16.04 2.80
N TYR A 123 9.44 15.04 2.27
CA TYR A 123 9.53 13.66 2.76
C TYR A 123 10.98 13.15 2.84
N ASP A 124 11.80 13.39 1.82
CA ASP A 124 13.20 12.92 1.81
C ASP A 124 14.06 13.58 2.90
N ALA A 125 13.80 14.87 3.20
CA ALA A 125 14.46 15.56 4.31
C ALA A 125 14.05 14.95 5.65
N VAL A 126 12.74 14.70 5.84
CA VAL A 126 12.22 14.03 7.04
C VAL A 126 12.79 12.62 7.20
N LYS A 127 12.78 11.83 6.12
CA LYS A 127 13.37 10.49 6.08
C LYS A 127 14.83 10.52 6.48
N THR A 128 15.59 11.51 6.00
CA THR A 128 17.01 11.67 6.35
C THR A 128 17.18 11.95 7.85
N ILE A 129 16.36 12.85 8.42
CA ILE A 129 16.35 13.15 9.86
C ILE A 129 16.04 11.89 10.68
N LEU A 130 15.10 11.07 10.21
CA LEU A 130 14.61 9.88 10.89
C LEU A 130 15.41 8.60 10.56
N GLY A 131 16.68 8.75 10.16
CA GLY A 131 17.62 7.64 10.02
C GLY A 131 17.60 6.92 8.67
N GLY A 132 17.01 7.53 7.64
CA GLY A 132 17.05 7.05 6.26
C GLY A 132 16.08 5.91 5.94
N VAL A 133 15.19 5.55 6.87
CA VAL A 133 14.19 4.49 6.68
C VAL A 133 12.85 5.08 6.26
N ASP A 134 12.11 4.35 5.41
CA ASP A 134 10.77 4.77 5.03
C ASP A 134 9.80 4.63 6.20
N GLY A 135 8.97 5.65 6.38
CA GLY A 135 7.83 5.59 7.29
C GLY A 135 6.69 4.78 6.67
N ILE A 136 5.74 4.41 7.53
CA ILE A 136 4.57 3.64 7.12
C ILE A 136 3.38 4.55 7.15
N GLU A 137 2.66 4.65 6.04
CA GLU A 137 1.41 5.39 6.01
C GLU A 137 0.36 4.64 6.85
N VAL A 138 -0.09 5.28 7.92
CA VAL A 138 -1.08 4.71 8.84
C VAL A 138 -2.45 5.34 8.67
N THR A 139 -2.52 6.54 8.08
CA THR A 139 -3.76 7.27 7.85
C THR A 139 -3.63 8.15 6.62
N CYS A 140 -4.71 8.23 5.83
CA CYS A 140 -4.82 9.17 4.73
C CYS A 140 -6.25 9.73 4.70
N VAL A 141 -6.38 11.03 4.47
CA VAL A 141 -7.67 11.75 4.51
C VAL A 141 -7.77 12.74 3.35
N LYS A 142 -8.97 12.83 2.78
CA LYS A 142 -9.34 13.85 1.79
C LYS A 142 -9.19 15.22 2.42
N ASN A 143 -8.39 16.06 1.80
CA ASN A 143 -8.28 17.45 2.18
C ASN A 143 -9.48 18.22 1.61
N THR A 144 -10.32 18.77 2.48
CA THR A 144 -11.53 19.49 2.08
C THR A 144 -11.24 20.84 1.44
N LYS A 145 -10.05 21.40 1.66
CA LYS A 145 -9.62 22.69 1.07
C LYS A 145 -8.92 22.52 -0.27
N ASP A 146 -8.25 21.39 -0.45
CA ASP A 146 -7.57 21.03 -1.71
C ASP A 146 -7.69 19.52 -1.95
N PRO A 147 -8.76 19.04 -2.61
CA PRO A 147 -8.99 17.62 -2.83
C PRO A 147 -7.91 16.91 -3.64
N ALA A 148 -7.09 17.65 -4.42
CA ALA A 148 -5.97 17.09 -5.17
C ALA A 148 -4.77 16.75 -4.27
N THR A 149 -4.73 17.31 -3.06
CA THR A 149 -3.62 17.17 -2.11
C THR A 149 -4.13 16.57 -0.81
N PRO A 150 -4.34 15.23 -0.74
CA PRO A 150 -4.76 14.57 0.48
C PRO A 150 -3.73 14.75 1.60
N VAL A 151 -4.16 14.60 2.84
CA VAL A 151 -3.28 14.64 4.01
C VAL A 151 -3.02 13.22 4.45
N ASN A 152 -1.76 12.82 4.58
CA ASN A 152 -1.41 11.50 5.09
C ASN A 152 -0.54 11.59 6.35
N VAL A 153 -0.68 10.62 7.23
CA VAL A 153 0.11 10.47 8.45
C VAL A 153 0.97 9.24 8.29
N MET A 154 2.27 9.42 8.50
CA MET A 154 3.25 8.35 8.46
C MET A 154 3.87 8.13 9.84
N ALA A 155 4.20 6.88 10.15
CA ALA A 155 4.77 6.45 11.42
C ALA A 155 6.15 5.84 11.25
N TRP A 156 7.06 6.19 12.15
CA TRP A 156 8.36 5.54 12.38
C TRP A 156 8.36 4.98 13.80
N VAL A 157 8.44 3.66 13.92
CA VAL A 157 8.17 2.96 15.18
C VAL A 157 9.42 2.26 15.65
N ASN A 158 9.76 2.45 16.91
CA ASN A 158 10.88 1.79 17.55
C ASN A 158 10.47 0.45 18.15
N THR A 159 11.45 -0.40 18.43
CA THR A 159 11.24 -1.68 19.12
C THR A 159 10.62 -1.52 20.52
N ASP A 160 10.86 -0.38 21.20
CA ASP A 160 10.24 -0.06 22.50
C ASP A 160 8.82 0.52 22.39
N ARG A 161 8.27 0.56 21.17
CA ARG A 161 6.95 1.11 20.79
C ARG A 161 6.82 2.63 20.91
N SER A 162 7.90 3.35 21.21
CA SER A 162 7.92 4.79 20.94
C SER A 162 7.85 5.06 19.44
N VAL A 163 7.25 6.18 19.07
CA VAL A 163 6.88 6.46 17.68
C VAL A 163 7.02 7.92 17.34
N VAL A 164 7.50 8.21 16.14
CA VAL A 164 7.36 9.52 15.49
C VAL A 164 6.25 9.44 14.45
N TYR A 165 5.22 10.25 14.62
CA TYR A 165 4.23 10.52 13.60
C TYR A 165 4.58 11.79 12.85
N VAL A 166 4.49 11.75 11.53
CA VAL A 166 4.61 12.95 10.70
C VAL A 166 3.38 13.04 9.79
N THR A 167 2.66 14.15 9.91
CA THR A 167 1.58 14.49 8.98
C THR A 167 2.17 15.23 7.80
N PHE A 168 1.86 14.81 6.58
CA PHE A 168 2.27 15.46 5.34
C PHE A 168 1.07 16.03 4.59
N MET A 169 1.28 17.17 3.95
CA MET A 169 0.43 17.70 2.90
C MET A 169 0.82 17.03 1.58
N GLY A 170 -0.08 16.23 1.02
CA GLY A 170 0.17 15.37 -0.14
C GLY A 170 0.84 14.06 0.27
N ILE A 171 0.62 12.99 -0.51
CA ILE A 171 1.24 11.68 -0.27
C ILE A 171 2.76 11.83 -0.35
N ARG A 172 3.44 11.69 0.80
CA ARG A 172 4.89 11.94 0.93
C ARG A 172 5.30 13.33 0.40
N GLY A 173 4.44 14.32 0.60
CA GLY A 173 4.70 15.70 0.20
C GLY A 173 5.52 16.45 1.23
N THR A 174 4.94 17.49 1.82
CA THR A 174 5.65 18.36 2.78
C THR A 174 5.12 18.19 4.20
N ALA A 175 6.02 18.15 5.18
CA ALA A 175 5.68 17.98 6.59
C ALA A 175 4.82 19.14 7.06
N LYS A 176 3.75 18.83 7.79
CA LYS A 176 2.89 19.81 8.45
C LYS A 176 3.14 19.85 9.96
N ILE A 177 3.23 18.67 10.57
CA ILE A 177 3.50 18.51 12.00
C ILE A 177 4.21 17.17 12.22
N ALA A 178 5.12 17.14 13.19
CA ALA A 178 5.75 15.93 13.68
C ALA A 178 5.56 15.82 15.19
N GLU A 179 5.26 14.61 15.67
CA GLU A 179 5.02 14.32 17.08
C GLU A 179 5.74 13.06 17.49
N PHE A 180 6.48 13.12 18.61
CA PHE A 180 6.99 11.93 19.28
C PHE A 180 6.04 11.49 20.39
N ARG A 181 5.72 10.20 20.45
CA ARG A 181 4.90 9.62 21.51
C ARG A 181 5.62 8.44 22.15
N GLN A 182 5.60 8.41 23.48
CA GLN A 182 5.98 7.25 24.27
C GLN A 182 4.70 6.47 24.58
N GLN A 183 4.69 5.17 24.31
CA GLN A 183 3.57 4.26 24.61
C GLN A 183 3.82 3.48 25.90
#